data_AF-A0A9P9DNA3-F1
#
_entry.id   AF-A0A9P9DNA3-F1
#
_cell.length_a   1.000
_cell.length_b   1.000
_cell.length_c   1.000
_cell.angle_alpha   90.00
_cell.angle_beta   90.00
_cell.angle_gamma   90.00
#
_symmetry.space_group_name_H-M   'P 1'
#
loop_
_entity.id
_entity.type
_entity.pdbx_description
1 polymer ?
#
loop_
_entity_poly.entity_id
_entity_poly.type
_entity_poly.pdbx_seq_one_letter_code
_entity_poly.pdbx_strand_id
1 'polypeptide(L)'
;MGVEAGDAKKGANLFKTRCAQCHTLKEGEGNKIGPMLHGLFGRKTGQVDGYSYTDANKQKGIEWNDDTLFEYLENPKKYIPGTKMAFGGLKKPKDRNDLITFLKEETK
;
A
#
# COMPACT_ATOMS: atom_id res chain seq x y z
N MET A 1 3.48 -0.95 -19.35
CA MET A 1 4.52 -1.06 -18.31
C MET A 1 3.89 -1.77 -17.13
N GLY A 2 4.44 -2.92 -16.75
CA GLY A 2 3.95 -3.74 -15.65
C GLY A 2 4.84 -3.63 -14.41
N VAL A 3 4.71 -4.63 -13.54
CA VAL A 3 5.56 -4.79 -12.36
C VAL A 3 6.98 -5.14 -12.77
N GLU A 4 7.94 -4.41 -12.20
CA GLU A 4 9.38 -4.67 -12.31
C GLU A 4 10.09 -4.10 -11.07
N ALA A 5 11.31 -4.57 -10.81
CA ALA A 5 12.12 -4.02 -9.73
C ALA A 5 12.44 -2.54 -10.01
N GLY A 6 12.15 -1.69 -9.01
CA GLY A 6 12.40 -0.25 -9.04
C GLY A 6 13.58 0.16 -8.15
N ASP A 7 13.68 1.46 -7.92
CA ASP A 7 14.69 2.07 -7.04
C ASP A 7 14.11 2.30 -5.64
N ALA A 8 14.52 1.48 -4.67
CA ALA A 8 14.05 1.56 -3.29
C ALA A 8 14.36 2.92 -2.63
N LYS A 9 15.44 3.61 -3.00
CA LYS A 9 15.75 4.94 -2.45
C LYS A 9 14.76 5.98 -2.94
N LYS A 10 14.34 5.90 -4.21
CA LYS A 10 13.24 6.72 -4.75
C LYS A 10 11.90 6.34 -4.12
N GLY A 11 11.66 5.05 -3.93
CA GLY A 11 10.51 4.52 -3.21
C GLY A 11 10.38 5.08 -1.78
N ALA A 12 11.49 5.16 -1.04
CA ALA A 12 11.53 5.75 0.30
C ALA A 12 11.08 7.22 0.30
N ASN A 13 11.55 8.01 -0.68
CA ASN A 13 11.14 9.41 -0.84
C ASN A 13 9.64 9.54 -1.19
N LEU A 14 9.13 8.65 -2.06
CA LEU A 14 7.71 8.58 -2.38
C LEU A 14 6.89 8.22 -1.15
N PHE A 15 7.31 7.21 -0.38
CA PHE A 15 6.64 6.83 0.85
C PHE A 15 6.59 8.00 1.84
N LYS A 16 7.73 8.68 2.08
CA LYS A 16 7.82 9.83 2.99
C LYS A 16 6.84 10.94 2.63
N THR A 17 6.69 11.24 1.35
CA THR A 17 5.88 12.37 0.86
C THR A 17 4.42 12.02 0.60
N ARG A 18 4.10 10.74 0.34
CA ARG A 18 2.76 10.31 -0.08
C ARG A 18 2.05 9.40 0.91
N CYS A 19 2.78 8.67 1.75
CA CYS A 19 2.23 7.55 2.54
C CYS A 19 2.49 7.69 4.06
N ALA A 20 3.65 8.21 4.48
CA ALA A 20 4.12 8.21 5.87
C ALA A 20 3.23 8.99 6.86
N GLN A 21 2.43 9.94 6.35
CA GLN A 21 1.42 10.65 7.12
C GLN A 21 0.31 9.70 7.63
N CYS A 22 -0.02 8.67 6.86
CA CYS A 22 -1.11 7.75 7.16
C CYS A 22 -0.64 6.36 7.59
N HIS A 23 0.61 5.99 7.30
CA HIS A 23 1.09 4.63 7.47
C HIS A 23 2.40 4.57 8.25
N THR A 24 2.56 3.45 8.93
CA THR A 24 3.75 2.94 9.60
C THR A 24 4.21 1.68 8.85
N LEU A 25 5.48 1.30 8.99
CA LEU A 25 6.08 0.22 8.20
C LEU A 25 6.44 -0.99 9.07
N LYS A 26 6.85 -0.76 10.32
CA LYS A 26 7.41 -1.80 11.19
C LYS A 26 6.38 -2.32 12.18
N GLU A 27 6.61 -3.56 12.62
CA GLU A 27 5.82 -4.19 13.67
C GLU A 27 5.81 -3.33 14.94
N GLY A 28 4.66 -3.23 15.60
CA GLY A 28 4.53 -2.50 16.87
C GLY A 28 4.51 -0.98 16.74
N GLU A 29 4.75 -0.39 15.56
CA GLU A 29 4.62 1.06 15.35
C GLU A 29 3.16 1.57 15.43
N GLY A 30 2.20 0.63 15.41
CA GLY A 30 0.78 0.90 15.56
C GLY A 30 0.12 1.49 14.32
N ASN A 31 -1.20 1.63 14.38
CA ASN A 31 -2.01 2.19 13.31
C ASN A 31 -2.05 3.73 13.40
N LYS A 32 -2.12 4.42 12.26
CA LYS A 32 -2.36 5.87 12.18
C LYS A 32 -3.75 6.11 11.54
N ILE A 33 -3.85 7.09 10.63
CA ILE A 33 -5.03 7.29 9.78
C ILE A 33 -5.28 6.03 8.93
N GLY A 34 -4.21 5.43 8.41
CA GLY A 34 -4.19 4.14 7.74
C GLY A 34 -3.63 3.02 8.64
N PRO A 35 -3.82 1.77 8.23
CA PRO A 35 -3.26 0.62 8.94
C PRO A 35 -1.74 0.58 8.86
N MET A 36 -1.12 -0.07 9.85
CA MET A 36 0.28 -0.47 9.80
C MET A 36 0.54 -1.42 8.62
N LEU A 37 1.64 -1.20 7.90
CA LEU A 37 1.96 -1.95 6.70
C LEU A 37 2.89 -3.14 6.93
N HIS A 38 3.40 -3.36 8.15
CA HIS A 38 4.16 -4.58 8.47
C HIS A 38 3.41 -5.85 8.05
N GLY A 39 4.11 -6.81 7.43
CA GLY A 39 3.53 -8.02 6.84
C GLY A 39 2.55 -7.74 5.70
N LEU A 40 2.78 -6.71 4.88
CA LEU A 40 1.85 -6.34 3.79
C LEU A 40 1.77 -7.43 2.72
N PHE A 41 2.92 -7.90 2.23
CA PHE A 41 2.98 -8.84 1.12
C PHE A 41 2.56 -10.24 1.57
N GLY A 42 1.63 -10.86 0.84
CA GLY A 42 1.01 -12.15 1.17
C GLY A 42 -0.20 -12.05 2.10
N ARG A 43 -0.49 -10.87 2.67
CA ARG A 43 -1.67 -10.66 3.52
C ARG A 43 -2.88 -10.24 2.68
N LYS A 44 -4.08 -10.70 3.06
CA LYS A 44 -5.32 -10.26 2.41
C LYS A 44 -5.74 -8.85 2.84
N THR A 45 -6.54 -8.20 1.99
CA THR A 45 -7.13 -6.90 2.29
C THR A 45 -7.93 -6.92 3.59
N GLY A 46 -7.81 -5.85 4.39
CA GLY A 46 -8.67 -5.66 5.56
C GLY A 46 -8.34 -6.48 6.80
N GLN A 47 -7.11 -6.99 6.92
CA GLN A 47 -6.74 -7.96 7.98
C GLN A 47 -5.78 -7.44 9.06
N VAL A 48 -5.44 -6.14 9.08
CA VAL A 48 -4.58 -5.61 10.17
C VAL A 48 -5.39 -5.50 11.46
N ASP A 49 -4.93 -6.19 12.49
CA ASP A 49 -5.55 -6.18 13.81
C ASP A 49 -5.59 -4.78 14.41
N GLY A 50 -6.69 -4.48 15.09
CA GLY A 50 -6.92 -3.17 15.71
C GLY A 50 -7.16 -2.02 14.73
N TYR A 51 -7.19 -2.25 13.41
CA TYR A 51 -7.59 -1.22 12.43
C TYR A 51 -9.02 -1.43 11.93
N SER A 52 -9.83 -0.37 12.00
CA SER A 52 -11.19 -0.41 11.46
C SER A 52 -11.19 -0.16 9.95
N TYR A 53 -11.38 -1.21 9.17
CA TYR A 53 -11.49 -1.15 7.71
C TYR A 53 -12.91 -0.85 7.22
N THR A 54 -13.03 -0.26 6.02
CA THR A 54 -14.33 -0.23 5.34
C THR A 54 -14.73 -1.63 4.89
N ASP A 55 -16.04 -1.87 4.77
CA ASP A 55 -16.56 -3.15 4.26
C ASP A 55 -16.04 -3.45 2.85
N ALA A 56 -15.92 -2.43 2.00
CA ALA A 56 -15.30 -2.54 0.68
C ALA A 56 -13.87 -3.11 0.73
N ASN A 57 -13.04 -2.65 1.68
CA ASN A 57 -11.67 -3.15 1.79
C ASN A 57 -11.65 -4.60 2.30
N LYS A 58 -12.46 -4.93 3.31
CA LYS A 58 -12.58 -6.31 3.82
C LYS A 58 -13.09 -7.28 2.73
N GLN A 59 -14.09 -6.88 1.95
CA GLN A 59 -14.75 -7.71 0.94
C GLN A 59 -13.94 -7.88 -0.35
N LYS A 60 -13.01 -6.96 -0.68
CA LYS A 60 -12.18 -7.08 -1.88
C LYS A 60 -11.43 -8.42 -1.92
N GLY A 61 -11.02 -8.93 -0.76
CA GLY A 61 -10.58 -10.32 -0.56
C GLY A 61 -9.32 -10.75 -1.31
N ILE A 62 -8.61 -9.81 -1.94
CA ILE A 62 -7.37 -10.11 -2.66
C ILE A 62 -6.20 -10.24 -1.69
N GLU A 63 -5.16 -10.92 -2.14
CA GLU A 63 -3.85 -10.92 -1.50
C GLU A 63 -3.01 -9.75 -2.03
N TRP A 64 -2.30 -9.06 -1.14
CA TRP A 64 -1.35 -8.04 -1.56
C TRP A 64 -0.05 -8.69 -2.05
N ASN A 65 0.25 -8.44 -3.32
CA ASN A 65 1.49 -8.82 -3.99
C ASN A 65 1.91 -7.66 -4.91
N ASP A 66 2.99 -7.83 -5.65
CA ASP A 66 3.52 -6.77 -6.50
C ASP A 66 2.48 -6.29 -7.56
N ASP A 67 1.74 -7.21 -8.20
CA ASP A 67 0.74 -6.88 -9.24
C ASP A 67 -0.48 -6.15 -8.68
N THR A 68 -1.07 -6.69 -7.62
CA THR A 68 -2.26 -6.11 -6.98
C THR A 68 -1.96 -4.74 -6.38
N LEU A 69 -0.77 -4.55 -5.79
CA LEU A 69 -0.33 -3.23 -5.32
C LEU A 69 -0.09 -2.27 -6.48
N PHE A 70 0.49 -2.74 -7.59
CA PHE A 70 0.75 -1.91 -8.77
C PHE A 70 -0.54 -1.38 -9.39
N GLU A 71 -1.59 -2.20 -9.47
CA GLU A 71 -2.91 -1.75 -9.91
C GLU A 71 -3.59 -0.84 -8.89
N TYR A 72 -3.58 -1.24 -7.61
CA TYR A 72 -4.20 -0.47 -6.53
C TYR A 72 -3.63 0.94 -6.41
N LEU A 73 -2.30 1.07 -6.44
CA LEU A 73 -1.61 2.34 -6.27
C LEU A 73 -1.86 3.31 -7.42
N GLU A 74 -2.32 2.86 -8.60
CA GLU A 74 -2.68 3.77 -9.69
C GLU A 74 -3.91 4.62 -9.36
N ASN A 75 -4.90 3.98 -8.72
CA ASN A 75 -6.17 4.59 -8.34
C ASN A 75 -6.89 3.74 -7.28
N PRO A 76 -6.63 3.97 -5.98
CA PRO A 76 -7.22 3.19 -4.90
C PRO A 76 -8.74 3.16 -4.90
N LYS A 77 -9.38 4.30 -5.20
CA LYS A 77 -10.85 4.41 -5.23
C LYS A 77 -11.48 3.63 -6.39
N LYS A 78 -10.79 3.56 -7.53
CA LYS A 78 -11.24 2.74 -8.67
C LYS A 78 -11.05 1.25 -8.38
N TYR A 79 -9.93 0.88 -7.75
CA TYR A 79 -9.60 -0.51 -7.50
C TYR A 79 -10.41 -1.13 -6.34
N ILE A 80 -10.66 -0.35 -5.29
CA ILE A 80 -11.54 -0.70 -4.16
C ILE A 80 -12.59 0.41 -4.00
N PRO A 81 -13.71 0.35 -4.76
CA PRO A 81 -14.80 1.31 -4.60
C PRO A 81 -15.36 1.29 -3.17
N GLY A 82 -15.40 2.45 -2.51
CA GLY A 82 -15.78 2.55 -1.09
C GLY A 82 -14.62 2.44 -0.10
N THR A 83 -13.37 2.43 -0.57
CA THR A 83 -12.21 2.62 0.32
C THR A 83 -12.22 4.03 0.94
N LYS A 84 -11.82 4.13 2.21
CA LYS A 84 -11.62 5.42 2.90
C LYS A 84 -10.21 6.00 2.73
N MET A 85 -9.34 5.35 1.96
CA MET A 85 -8.01 5.88 1.65
C MET A 85 -8.13 7.11 0.75
N ALA A 86 -7.88 8.30 1.30
CA ALA A 86 -7.90 9.57 0.57
C ALA A 86 -6.58 9.78 -0.21
N PHE A 87 -6.34 8.94 -1.22
CA PHE A 87 -5.15 9.01 -2.07
C PHE A 87 -5.52 9.00 -3.55
N GLY A 88 -5.00 9.96 -4.33
CA GLY A 88 -5.30 10.11 -5.76
C GLY A 88 -4.61 9.08 -6.67
N GLY A 89 -3.63 8.33 -6.12
CA GLY A 89 -2.85 7.35 -6.84
C GLY A 89 -1.56 7.89 -7.47
N LEU A 90 -0.70 6.97 -7.92
CA LEU A 90 0.56 7.21 -8.61
C LEU A 90 0.39 6.81 -10.08
N LYS A 91 0.23 7.80 -10.97
CA LYS A 91 -0.04 7.53 -12.40
C LYS A 91 1.17 6.97 -13.14
N LYS A 92 2.37 7.36 -12.74
CA LYS A 92 3.61 6.91 -13.39
C LYS A 92 3.88 5.45 -12.97
N PRO A 93 4.02 4.50 -13.93
CA PRO A 93 4.44 3.13 -13.63
C PRO A 93 5.73 3.07 -12.81
N LYS A 94 6.72 3.90 -13.16
CA LYS A 94 8.01 3.96 -12.45
C LYS A 94 7.84 4.26 -10.96
N ASP A 95 7.03 5.26 -10.61
CA ASP A 95 6.81 5.64 -9.21
C ASP A 95 6.16 4.50 -8.41
N ARG A 96 5.28 3.71 -9.06
CA ARG A 96 4.69 2.52 -8.44
C ARG A 96 5.73 1.43 -8.21
N ASN A 97 6.55 1.12 -9.21
CA ASN A 97 7.62 0.13 -9.10
C ASN A 97 8.64 0.51 -8.03
N ASP A 98 9.07 1.78 -7.99
CA ASP A 98 9.99 2.31 -6.97
C ASP A 98 9.38 2.17 -5.56
N LEU A 99 8.10 2.56 -5.38
CA LEU A 99 7.42 2.46 -4.09
C LEU A 99 7.20 1.01 -3.65
N ILE A 100 6.77 0.12 -4.55
CA ILE A 100 6.52 -1.30 -4.23
C ILE A 100 7.83 -1.98 -3.81
N THR A 101 8.93 -1.69 -4.52
CA THR A 101 10.27 -2.20 -4.16
C THR A 101 10.63 -1.81 -2.73
N PHE A 102 10.48 -0.52 -2.39
CA PHE A 102 10.73 -0.03 -1.04
C PHE A 102 9.80 -0.69 0.00
N LEU A 103 8.49 -0.77 -0.26
CA LEU A 103 7.55 -1.39 0.68
C LEU A 103 7.90 -2.86 0.92
N LYS A 104 8.32 -3.60 -0.10
CA LYS A 104 8.69 -5.01 0.00
C LYS A 104 9.92 -5.22 0.88
N GLU A 105 10.84 -4.28 0.89
CA GLU A 105 12.01 -4.31 1.77
C GLU A 105 11.64 -3.92 3.21
N GLU A 106 10.82 -2.89 3.38
CA GLU A 106 10.59 -2.27 4.68
C GLU A 106 9.43 -2.85 5.50
N THR A 107 8.55 -3.62 4.88
CA THR A 107 7.35 -4.20 5.54
C THR A 107 7.46 -5.69 5.83
N LYS A 108 8.69 -6.23 5.80
CA LYS A 108 8.96 -7.61 6.23
C LYS A 108 8.76 -7.78 7.72
#